data_AF-A0A7C5JP73-F1
#
_entry.id   AF-A0A7C5JP73-F1
#
_cell.length_a   1.000
_cell.length_b   1.000
_cell.length_c   1.000
_cell.angle_alpha   90.00
_cell.angle_beta   90.00
_cell.angle_gamma   90.00
#
_symmetry.space_group_name_H-M   'P 1'
#
loop_
_entity.id
_entity.type
_entity.pdbx_description
1 polymer ?
#
loop_
_entity_poly.entity_id
_entity_poly.type
_entity_poly.pdbx_seq_one_letter_code
_entity_poly.pdbx_strand_id
1 'polypeptide(L)'
;MIKYIILIVSILINSISNAQVIIDESFSDWETAGVSVTDSQNDGVNGLDFRDMKIKDDTKYLYLFFNTTKEINLQSDNNVSLFLDIDNDENTGYKINGIGEDISYFFGARYGFFYRNGSTIQIYHNNIELISLPTV
;
A
#
# COMPACT_ATOMS: atom_id res chain seq x y z
N MET A 1 5.48 5.41 21.96
CA MET A 1 4.52 6.17 21.15
C MET A 1 4.66 5.66 19.73
N ILE A 2 3.71 4.83 19.27
CA ILE A 2 3.77 4.19 17.95
C ILE A 2 3.47 5.28 16.93
N LYS A 3 4.44 5.59 16.05
CA LYS A 3 4.27 6.50 14.91
C LYS A 3 3.85 5.65 13.72
N TYR A 4 2.65 5.90 13.21
CA TYR A 4 2.18 5.32 11.95
C TYR A 4 2.62 6.26 10.81
N ILE A 5 3.23 5.70 9.77
CA ILE A 5 3.40 6.39 8.47
C ILE A 5 2.10 6.14 7.70
N ILE A 6 1.45 7.22 7.23
CA ILE A 6 0.11 7.17 6.63
C ILE A 6 0.19 7.87 5.28
N LEU A 7 0.00 7.09 4.22
CA LEU A 7 -0.11 7.58 2.84
C LEU A 7 -1.58 7.68 2.47
N ILE A 8 -2.00 8.85 2.00
CA ILE A 8 -3.36 9.12 1.52
C ILE A 8 -3.34 9.03 -0.01
N VAL A 9 -4.06 8.06 -0.58
CA VAL A 9 -4.22 7.90 -2.03
C VAL A 9 -5.71 8.00 -2.37
N SER A 10 -6.16 9.18 -2.81
CA SER A 10 -7.48 9.35 -3.44
C SER A 10 -7.33 9.08 -4.95
N ILE A 11 -7.85 7.95 -5.43
CA ILE A 11 -7.68 7.53 -6.83
C ILE A 11 -8.81 8.10 -7.70
N LEU A 12 -8.53 9.14 -8.49
CA LEU A 12 -9.36 9.53 -9.62
C LEU A 12 -8.93 8.71 -10.86
N ILE A 13 -9.50 7.51 -11.03
CA ILE A 13 -9.15 6.58 -12.13
C ILE A 13 -9.68 7.15 -13.47
N ASN A 14 -8.89 7.97 -14.16
CA ASN A 14 -9.07 8.22 -15.59
C ASN A 14 -8.11 7.32 -16.36
N SER A 15 -8.63 6.20 -16.88
CA SER A 15 -8.01 5.31 -17.86
C SER A 15 -6.53 4.97 -17.58
N ILE A 16 -6.26 4.16 -16.55
CA ILE A 16 -4.93 3.62 -16.28
C ILE A 16 -4.65 2.51 -17.30
N SER A 17 -3.46 2.51 -17.88
CA SER A 17 -3.08 1.54 -18.92
C SER A 17 -3.22 0.12 -18.37
N ASN A 18 -3.82 -0.76 -19.16
CA ASN A 18 -4.00 -2.21 -18.93
C ASN A 18 -2.63 -2.94 -18.93
N ALA A 19 -1.72 -2.54 -18.05
CA ALA A 19 -0.34 -2.97 -18.01
C ALA A 19 -0.12 -3.75 -16.70
N GLN A 20 -0.50 -5.02 -16.75
CA GLN A 20 -0.14 -6.02 -15.74
C GLN A 20 1.34 -5.86 -15.37
N VAL A 21 1.63 -5.78 -14.08
CA VAL A 21 3.01 -5.82 -13.57
C VAL A 21 3.35 -7.27 -13.25
N ILE A 22 4.47 -7.75 -13.78
CA ILE A 22 5.00 -9.07 -13.45
C ILE A 22 5.95 -8.92 -12.25
N ILE A 23 5.79 -9.81 -11.27
CA ILE A 23 6.63 -9.84 -10.06
C ILE A 23 7.78 -10.83 -10.30
N ASP A 24 8.81 -10.39 -11.04
CA ASP A 24 9.92 -11.23 -11.53
C ASP A 24 11.32 -10.62 -11.33
N GLU A 25 11.47 -9.70 -10.37
CA GLU A 25 12.69 -8.92 -10.10
C GLU A 25 13.09 -7.94 -11.22
N SER A 26 12.41 -7.93 -12.36
CA SER A 26 12.56 -6.89 -13.38
C SER A 26 11.73 -5.66 -13.00
N PHE A 27 12.32 -4.48 -13.20
CA PHE A 27 11.62 -3.20 -13.01
C PHE A 27 11.14 -2.58 -14.32
N SER A 28 11.28 -3.29 -15.46
CA SER A 28 10.88 -2.80 -16.79
C SER A 28 9.42 -2.34 -16.84
N ASP A 29 8.54 -3.06 -16.14
CA ASP A 29 7.11 -2.75 -16.11
C ASP A 29 6.82 -1.42 -15.41
N TRP A 30 7.77 -0.87 -14.65
CA TRP A 30 7.67 0.38 -13.92
C TRP A 30 8.32 1.58 -14.64
N GLU A 31 8.81 1.39 -15.87
CA GLU A 31 9.38 2.48 -16.70
C GLU A 31 8.31 3.38 -17.32
N THR A 32 7.11 2.86 -17.56
CA THR A 32 6.00 3.58 -18.20
C THR A 32 4.81 3.79 -17.25
N ALA A 33 3.90 4.67 -17.66
CA ALA A 33 2.98 5.43 -16.80
C ALA A 33 2.28 4.63 -15.68
N GLY A 34 2.41 5.17 -14.48
CA GLY A 34 1.66 4.90 -13.25
C GLY A 34 1.74 6.16 -12.38
N VAL A 35 1.16 6.15 -11.18
CA VAL A 35 1.32 7.26 -10.22
C VAL A 35 2.66 7.08 -9.52
N SER A 36 3.46 8.15 -9.44
CA SER A 36 4.71 8.17 -8.66
C SER A 36 4.60 9.23 -7.57
N VAL A 37 4.86 8.84 -6.34
CA VAL A 37 4.83 9.72 -5.18
C VAL A 37 6.21 9.71 -4.52
N THR A 38 6.79 10.88 -4.33
CA THR A 38 8.03 11.03 -3.56
C THR A 38 7.70 11.21 -2.10
N ASP A 39 8.44 10.52 -1.24
CA ASP A 39 8.31 10.65 0.20
C ASP A 39 9.32 11.66 0.77
N SER A 40 9.02 12.20 1.96
CA SER A 40 9.92 13.15 2.61
C SER A 40 11.14 12.43 3.18
N GLN A 41 12.34 12.87 2.83
CA GLN A 41 13.55 12.19 3.26
C GLN A 41 13.77 12.34 4.78
N ASN A 42 14.21 11.25 5.42
CA ASN A 42 14.60 11.14 6.82
C ASN A 42 13.45 11.33 7.83
N ASP A 43 12.21 11.03 7.45
CA ASP A 43 11.08 10.98 8.38
C ASP A 43 10.69 9.55 8.81
N GLY A 44 11.34 8.56 8.17
CA GLY A 44 11.27 7.16 8.52
C GLY A 44 11.54 6.82 9.98
N VAL A 45 10.94 5.71 10.44
CA VAL A 45 11.04 5.20 11.81
C VAL A 45 11.84 3.90 11.81
N ASN A 46 12.63 3.66 12.87
CA ASN A 46 13.46 2.44 13.01
C ASN A 46 14.45 2.23 11.85
N GLY A 47 14.93 3.33 11.25
CA GLY A 47 15.89 3.32 10.15
C GLY A 47 15.35 2.74 8.85
N LEU A 48 14.03 2.62 8.69
CA LEU A 48 13.38 2.38 7.40
C LEU A 48 12.76 3.70 6.95
N ASP A 49 13.08 4.13 5.74
CA ASP A 49 12.61 5.37 5.13
C ASP A 49 12.22 5.07 3.69
N PHE A 50 11.12 5.65 3.21
CA PHE A 50 10.70 5.52 1.82
C PHE A 50 11.30 6.68 1.02
N ARG A 51 11.63 6.42 -0.25
CA ARG A 51 12.17 7.44 -1.16
C ARG A 51 11.11 7.82 -2.18
N ASP A 52 10.57 6.81 -2.82
CA ASP A 52 9.48 6.94 -3.76
C ASP A 52 8.62 5.67 -3.75
N MET A 53 7.39 5.86 -4.18
CA MET A 53 6.42 4.80 -4.37
C MET A 53 5.82 4.94 -5.75
N LYS A 54 5.53 3.79 -6.37
CA LYS A 54 4.78 3.76 -7.63
C LYS A 54 3.55 2.90 -7.48
N ILE A 55 2.48 3.34 -8.12
CA ILE A 55 1.18 2.68 -8.08
C ILE A 55 0.70 2.45 -9.51
N LYS A 56 0.28 1.23 -9.78
CA LYS A 56 -0.47 0.82 -10.97
C LYS A 56 -1.65 -0.04 -10.54
N ASP A 57 -2.63 -0.18 -11.40
CA ASP A 57 -3.73 -1.12 -11.21
C ASP A 57 -4.12 -1.76 -12.54
N ASP A 58 -4.86 -2.84 -12.44
CA ASP A 58 -5.65 -3.39 -13.53
C ASP A 58 -7.06 -3.76 -13.02
N THR A 59 -7.80 -4.56 -13.80
CA THR A 59 -9.17 -4.97 -13.43
C THR A 59 -9.25 -5.88 -12.21
N LYS A 60 -8.11 -6.41 -11.73
CA LYS A 60 -8.04 -7.38 -10.64
C LYS A 60 -7.14 -6.95 -9.48
N TYR A 61 -6.01 -6.30 -9.74
CA TYR A 61 -4.99 -6.04 -8.71
C TYR A 61 -4.55 -4.58 -8.66
N LEU A 62 -4.19 -4.15 -7.45
CA LEU A 62 -3.39 -2.97 -7.18
C LEU A 62 -1.92 -3.41 -7.07
N TYR A 63 -1.06 -2.79 -7.86
CA TYR A 63 0.38 -3.03 -7.85
C TYR A 63 1.08 -1.89 -7.12
N LEU A 64 1.91 -2.26 -6.15
CA LEU A 64 2.66 -1.32 -5.32
C LEU A 64 4.15 -1.58 -5.46
N PHE A 65 4.91 -0.50 -5.69
CA PHE A 65 6.36 -0.50 -5.66
C PHE A 65 6.84 0.43 -4.54
N PHE A 66 7.78 -0.05 -3.74
CA PHE A 66 8.40 0.72 -2.66
C PHE A 66 9.91 0.82 -2.88
N ASN A 67 10.42 2.04 -3.09
CA ASN A 67 11.85 2.30 -3.00
C ASN A 67 12.19 2.68 -1.55
N THR A 68 12.96 1.85 -0.87
CA THR A 68 13.28 2.00 0.55
C THR A 68 14.78 2.20 0.75
N THR A 69 15.17 2.77 1.90
CA THR A 69 16.60 3.01 2.23
C THR A 69 17.38 1.75 2.60
N LYS A 70 16.69 0.65 2.92
CA LYS A 70 17.26 -0.64 3.25
C LYS A 70 16.33 -1.77 2.83
N GLU A 71 16.90 -2.93 2.57
CA GLU A 71 16.12 -4.15 2.38
C GLU A 71 15.37 -4.53 3.67
N ILE A 72 14.15 -5.03 3.52
CA ILE A 72 13.31 -5.50 4.62
C ILE A 72 12.62 -6.81 4.24
N ASN A 73 12.34 -7.65 5.24
CA ASN A 73 11.31 -8.65 5.10
C ASN A 73 9.95 -7.93 5.07
N LEU A 74 9.25 -7.88 3.93
CA LEU A 74 7.96 -7.18 3.90
C LEU A 74 6.94 -7.93 4.75
N GLN A 75 7.01 -9.26 4.81
CA GLN A 75 6.01 -10.07 5.50
C GLN A 75 6.35 -10.35 6.97
N SER A 76 7.40 -9.79 7.57
CA SER A 76 7.69 -9.93 9.00
C SER A 76 8.59 -8.82 9.53
N ASP A 77 8.66 -8.64 10.86
CA ASP A 77 9.62 -7.74 11.53
C ASP A 77 9.68 -6.29 10.99
N ASN A 78 8.53 -5.76 10.58
CA ASN A 78 8.39 -4.38 10.14
C ASN A 78 7.05 -3.77 10.58
N ASN A 79 6.98 -2.44 10.56
CA ASN A 79 5.78 -1.68 10.88
C ASN A 79 5.16 -1.04 9.62
N VAL A 80 5.43 -1.58 8.44
CA VAL A 80 4.86 -1.06 7.20
C VAL A 80 3.36 -1.35 7.19
N SER A 81 2.59 -0.29 6.95
CA SER A 81 1.13 -0.32 6.97
C SER A 81 0.61 0.31 5.69
N LEU A 82 -0.43 -0.28 5.12
CA LEU A 82 -1.17 0.23 3.96
C LEU A 82 -2.56 0.65 4.43
N PHE A 83 -3.00 1.84 4.02
CA PHE A 83 -4.34 2.38 4.28
C PHE A 83 -4.95 2.79 2.94
N LEU A 84 -6.10 2.25 2.59
CA LEU A 84 -6.78 2.52 1.32
C LEU A 84 -8.20 3.02 1.57
N ASP A 85 -8.54 4.10 0.88
CA ASP A 85 -9.90 4.58 0.67
C ASP A 85 -10.27 4.18 -0.77
N ILE A 86 -11.18 3.20 -0.91
CA ILE A 86 -11.51 2.60 -2.20
C ILE A 86 -12.83 3.10 -2.78
N ASP A 87 -13.65 3.77 -1.97
CA ASP A 87 -14.89 4.40 -2.41
C ASP A 87 -14.78 5.93 -2.59
N ASN A 88 -13.65 6.51 -2.19
CA ASN A 88 -13.34 7.95 -2.24
C ASN A 88 -14.40 8.79 -1.51
N ASP A 89 -14.98 8.25 -0.43
CA ASP A 89 -15.84 8.97 0.49
C ASP A 89 -15.16 9.05 1.86
N GLU A 90 -14.64 10.23 2.19
CA GLU A 90 -14.01 10.45 3.48
C GLU A 90 -14.92 10.08 4.66
N ASN A 91 -16.25 10.03 4.49
CA ASN A 91 -17.27 9.75 5.52
C ASN A 91 -17.53 8.28 5.80
N THR A 92 -17.02 7.37 4.98
CA THR A 92 -17.09 5.93 5.21
C THR A 92 -15.81 5.45 5.92
N GLY A 93 -15.66 4.13 6.06
CA GLY A 93 -14.44 3.53 6.60
C GLY A 93 -14.08 3.92 8.04
N TYR A 94 -12.80 3.74 8.36
CA TYR A 94 -12.14 4.19 9.58
C TYR A 94 -11.48 5.55 9.36
N LYS A 95 -11.76 6.52 10.24
CA LYS A 95 -11.25 7.88 10.08
C LYS A 95 -9.77 7.96 10.49
N ILE A 96 -8.89 8.19 9.52
CA ILE A 96 -7.46 8.36 9.76
C ILE A 96 -6.89 9.47 8.86
N ASN A 97 -6.18 10.43 9.46
CA ASN A 97 -5.49 11.52 8.75
C ASN A 97 -6.28 12.26 7.65
N GLY A 98 -7.61 12.31 7.74
CA GLY A 98 -8.45 12.98 6.73
C GLY A 98 -8.97 12.08 5.61
N ILE A 99 -8.81 10.75 5.70
CA ILE A 99 -9.50 9.79 4.85
C ILE A 99 -10.48 8.91 5.63
N GLY A 100 -11.44 8.35 4.91
CA GLY A 100 -12.30 7.25 5.33
C GLY A 100 -11.71 5.93 4.85
N GLU A 101 -10.78 5.36 5.61
CA GLU A 101 -10.07 4.15 5.21
C GLU A 101 -11.00 2.92 5.19
N ASP A 102 -11.18 2.32 4.02
CA ASP A 102 -11.89 1.06 3.84
C ASP A 102 -11.03 -0.17 4.15
N ILE A 103 -9.73 -0.12 3.88
CA ILE A 103 -8.79 -1.23 4.11
C ILE A 103 -7.54 -0.74 4.83
N SER A 104 -7.20 -1.39 5.95
CA SER A 104 -5.84 -1.37 6.51
C SER A 104 -5.18 -2.72 6.32
N TYR A 105 -3.88 -2.71 6.09
CA TYR A 105 -3.07 -3.92 6.12
C TYR A 105 -1.72 -3.67 6.76
N PHE A 106 -1.34 -4.49 7.74
CA PHE A 106 -0.10 -4.39 8.49
C PHE A 106 0.83 -5.52 8.05
N PHE A 107 1.80 -5.23 7.17
CA PHE A 107 2.54 -6.28 6.47
C PHE A 107 3.36 -7.16 7.42
N GLY A 108 4.09 -6.57 8.36
CA GLY A 108 4.86 -7.34 9.35
C GLY A 108 4.00 -8.17 10.31
N ALA A 109 2.76 -7.76 10.56
CA ALA A 109 1.81 -8.47 11.42
C ALA A 109 0.93 -9.48 10.65
N ARG A 110 0.92 -9.43 9.31
CA ARG A 110 0.19 -10.33 8.40
C ARG A 110 -1.33 -10.34 8.59
N TYR A 111 -1.89 -9.24 9.08
CA TYR A 111 -3.34 -9.05 9.14
C TYR A 111 -3.69 -7.60 8.84
N GLY A 112 -4.98 -7.37 8.61
CA GLY A 112 -5.55 -6.08 8.35
C GLY A 112 -7.01 -6.02 8.75
N PHE A 113 -7.66 -4.93 8.38
CA PHE A 113 -9.09 -4.74 8.56
C PHE A 113 -9.75 -4.22 7.30
N PHE A 114 -10.98 -4.68 7.06
CA PHE A 114 -11.89 -4.13 6.07
C PHE A 114 -13.07 -3.47 6.78
N TYR A 115 -13.29 -2.19 6.52
CA TYR A 115 -14.34 -1.37 7.11
C TYR A 115 -15.40 -1.09 6.05
N ARG A 116 -16.63 -1.55 6.27
CA ARG A 116 -17.73 -1.25 5.34
C ARG A 116 -19.07 -1.29 6.03
N ASN A 117 -19.92 -0.29 5.77
CA ASN A 117 -21.28 -0.19 6.31
C ASN A 117 -21.34 -0.36 7.84
N GLY A 118 -20.39 0.22 8.57
CA GLY A 118 -20.30 0.11 10.04
C GLY A 118 -19.83 -1.25 10.57
N SER A 119 -19.44 -2.18 9.70
CA SER A 119 -18.82 -3.46 10.09
C SER A 119 -17.31 -3.40 9.93
N THR A 120 -16.60 -4.09 10.82
CA THR A 120 -15.15 -4.30 10.74
C THR A 120 -14.89 -5.79 10.62
N ILE A 121 -14.17 -6.17 9.56
CA ILE A 121 -13.80 -7.56 9.28
C ILE A 121 -12.29 -7.65 9.32
N GLN A 122 -11.74 -8.53 10.16
CA GLN A 122 -10.31 -8.82 10.11
C GLN A 122 -9.99 -9.65 8.87
N ILE A 123 -8.95 -9.24 8.15
CA ILE A 123 -8.49 -9.88 6.91
C ILE A 123 -7.04 -10.31 7.04
N TYR A 124 -6.64 -11.32 6.26
CA TYR A 124 -5.29 -11.86 6.19
C TYR A 124 -4.78 -11.86 4.74
N HIS A 125 -3.52 -12.23 4.55
CA HIS A 125 -2.86 -12.26 3.23
C HIS A 125 -3.65 -12.98 2.12
N ASN A 126 -4.38 -14.04 2.45
CA ASN A 126 -5.16 -14.85 1.53
C ASN A 126 -6.51 -14.21 1.18
N ASN A 127 -7.02 -13.30 2.02
CA ASN A 127 -8.23 -12.55 1.72
C ASN A 127 -7.99 -11.46 0.66
N ILE A 128 -6.75 -10.97 0.56
CA ILE A 128 -6.35 -9.90 -0.37
C ILE A 128 -5.47 -10.40 -1.52
N GLU A 129 -5.28 -11.72 -1.64
CA GLU A 129 -4.42 -12.35 -2.64
C GLU A 129 -3.01 -11.72 -2.72
N LEU A 130 -2.41 -11.41 -1.56
CA LEU A 130 -1.14 -10.70 -1.51
C LEU A 130 -0.02 -11.50 -2.18
N ILE A 131 0.60 -10.89 -3.19
CA ILE A 131 1.83 -11.37 -3.84
C ILE A 131 2.91 -10.32 -3.59
N SER A 132 4.08 -10.77 -3.13
CA SER A 132 5.26 -9.92 -2.96
C SER A 132 6.48 -10.64 -3.52
N LEU A 133 7.52 -9.87 -3.88
CA LEU A 133 8.83 -10.46 -4.13
C LEU A 133 9.30 -11.24 -2.90
N PRO A 134 10.15 -12.26 -3.08
CA PRO A 134 10.91 -12.84 -1.97
C PRO A 134 11.62 -11.71 -1.21
N THR A 135 11.55 -11.76 0.11
CA THR A 135 12.25 -10.81 0.98
C THR A 135 13.06 -11.58 2.01
N VAL A 136 14.25 -11.08 2.35
CA VAL A 136 15.24 -11.72 3.24
C VAL A 136 14.77 -12.01 4.65
#